data_AF-A0A373VK32-F1
#
_entry.id   AF-A0A373VK32-F1
#
_cell.length_a   1.000
_cell.length_b   1.000
_cell.length_c   1.000
_cell.angle_alpha   90.00
_cell.angle_beta   90.00
_cell.angle_gamma   90.00
#
_symmetry.space_group_name_H-M   'P 1'
#
loop_
_entity.id
_entity.type
_entity.pdbx_description
1 polymer ?
#
loop_
_entity_poly.entity_id
_entity_poly.type
_entity_poly.pdbx_seq_one_letter_code
_entity_poly.pdbx_strand_id
1 'polypeptide(L)' 'MTTKHKDCAERLRMINPSLAMEVRKVLDVNKQERHIRGGLATKEKYLHMVR' A
#
# COMPACT_ATOMS: atom_id res chain seq x y z
N MET A 1 -3.00 -10.83 -2.46
CA MET A 1 -1.86 -10.21 -1.75
C MET A 1 -0.62 -10.36 -2.60
N THR A 2 0.13 -9.29 -2.86
CA THR A 2 1.38 -9.37 -3.62
C THR A 2 2.53 -9.87 -2.72
N THR A 3 3.50 -10.56 -3.30
CA THR A 3 4.68 -11.15 -2.64
C THR A 3 5.41 -10.18 -1.71
N LYS A 4 5.55 -8.90 -2.10
CA LYS A 4 6.15 -7.86 -1.26
C LYS A 4 5.38 -7.58 0.05
N HIS A 5 4.05 -7.66 0.03
CA HIS A 5 3.26 -7.48 1.26
C HIS A 5 3.42 -8.67 2.23
N LYS A 6 3.72 -9.87 1.70
CA LYS A 6 4.00 -11.06 2.50
C LYS A 6 5.35 -10.93 3.22
N ASP A 7 6.40 -10.53 2.51
CA ASP A 7 7.74 -10.33 3.10
C ASP A 7 7.76 -9.23 4.17
N CYS A 8 7.16 -8.07 3.91
CA CYS A 8 7.16 -6.97 4.87
C CYS A 8 6.28 -7.22 6.11
N ALA A 9 5.24 -8.06 6.00
CA ALA A 9 4.32 -8.30 7.10
C ALA A 9 4.73 -9.50 7.96
N GLU A 10 5.29 -10.56 7.38
CA GLU A 10 5.57 -11.82 8.07
C GLU A 10 7.07 -11.98 8.36
N ARG A 11 7.91 -11.87 7.33
CA ARG A 11 9.34 -12.10 7.45
C ARG A 11 10.06 -10.98 8.20
N LEU A 12 9.69 -9.73 7.96
CA LEU A 12 10.30 -8.58 8.64
C LEU A 12 10.05 -8.58 10.15
N ARG A 13 8.87 -9.07 10.61
CA ARG A 13 8.59 -9.20 12.05
C ARG A 13 9.53 -10.18 12.74
N MET A 14 9.92 -11.26 12.05
CA MET A 14 10.83 -12.27 12.61
C MET A 14 12.29 -11.79 12.66
N ILE A 15 12.71 -10.97 11.69
CA ILE A 15 14.09 -10.48 11.57
C ILE A 15 14.32 -9.20 12.39
N ASN A 16 13.38 -8.25 12.32
CA ASN A 16 13.47 -6.97 13.01
C ASN A 16 12.08 -6.47 13.42
N PRO A 17 11.60 -6.84 14.63
CA PRO A 17 10.26 -6.49 15.10
C PRO A 17 10.07 -4.97 15.30
N SER A 18 11.14 -4.24 15.65
CA SER A 18 11.08 -2.77 15.79
C SER A 18 10.80 -2.10 14.43
N LEU A 19 11.57 -2.46 13.40
CA LEU A 19 11.35 -1.94 12.05
C LEU A 19 9.99 -2.38 11.48
N ALA A 20 9.52 -3.58 11.80
CA ALA A 20 8.21 -4.05 11.37
C ALA A 20 7.04 -3.21 11.93
N MET A 21 7.17 -2.68 13.16
CA MET A 21 6.16 -1.77 13.72
C MET A 21 6.09 -0.45 12.95
N GLU A 22 7.23 0.13 12.59
CA GLU A 22 7.27 1.37 11.81
C GLU A 22 6.70 1.17 10.40
N VAL A 23 7.08 0.07 9.74
CA VAL A 23 6.50 -0.31 8.44
C VAL A 23 4.99 -0.52 8.54
N ARG A 24 4.50 -1.07 9.65
CA ARG A 24 3.06 -1.27 9.85
C ARG A 24 2.29 0.04 9.87
N LYS A 25 2.79 1.06 10.57
CA LYS A 25 2.17 2.41 10.60
C LYS A 25 2.00 2.97 9.19
N VAL A 26 3.06 2.90 8.38
CA VAL A 26 3.03 3.37 6.98
C VAL A 26 2.07 2.56 6.11
N LEU A 27 2.01 1.24 6.30
CA LEU A 27 1.07 0.39 5.57
C LEU A 27 -0.39 0.68 5.93
N ASP A 28 -0.69 1.02 7.18
CA ASP A 28 -2.04 1.33 7.63
C ASP A 28 -2.53 2.67 7.04
N VAL A 29 -1.68 3.71 7.01
CA VAL A 29 -1.98 4.96 6.30
C VAL A 29 -2.23 4.71 4.80
N ASN A 30 -1.34 3.95 4.18
CA ASN A 30 -1.46 3.59 2.76
C ASN A 30 -2.77 2.86 2.43
N LYS A 31 -3.27 2.02 3.34
CA LYS A 31 -4.55 1.33 3.20
C LYS A 31 -5.72 2.29 3.32
N GLN A 32 -5.69 3.20 4.28
CA GLN A 32 -6.74 4.21 4.45
C GLN A 32 -6.87 5.10 3.21
N GLU A 33 -5.74 5.53 2.65
CA GLU A 33 -5.72 6.39 1.46
C GLU A 33 -5.97 5.63 0.14
N ARG A 34 -5.99 4.30 0.15
CA ARG A 34 -6.12 3.49 -1.08
C ARG A 34 -7.40 3.84 -1.85
N HIS A 35 -8.51 4.05 -1.16
CA HIS A 35 -9.78 4.34 -1.81
C HIS A 35 -9.77 5.72 -2.51
N ILE A 36 -9.13 6.72 -1.89
CA ILE A 36 -8.93 8.04 -2.49
C ILE A 36 -8.08 7.91 -3.75
N ARG A 37 -6.95 7.19 -3.67
CA ARG A 37 -6.08 6.93 -4.82
C ARG A 37 -6.81 6.15 -5.93
N GLY A 38 -7.67 5.20 -5.58
CA GLY A 38 -8.48 4.45 -6.55
C GLY A 38 -9.49 5.32 -7.30
N GLY A 39 -10.12 6.26 -6.60
CA GLY A 39 -11.01 7.25 -7.22
C GLY A 39 -10.27 8.16 -8.20
N LEU A 40 -9.11 8.68 -7.79
CA LEU A 40 -8.23 9.48 -8.66
C LEU A 40 -7.78 8.67 -9.88
N ALA A 41 -7.32 7.44 -9.70
CA ALA A 41 -6.90 6.57 -10.81
C ALA A 41 -8.02 6.32 -11.83
N THR A 42 -9.26 6.19 -11.37
CA THR A 42 -10.43 6.02 -12.25
C THR A 42 -10.69 7.30 -13.04
N LYS A 43 -10.70 8.45 -12.36
CA LYS A 43 -10.85 9.76 -13.00
C LYS A 43 -9.78 9.99 -14.07
N GLU A 44 -8.51 9.79 -13.73
CA GLU A 44 -7.38 9.92 -14.66
C GLU A 44 -7.50 8.97 -15.85
N LYS A 45 -7.88 7.70 -15.63
CA LYS A 45 -8.10 6.74 -16.74
C LYS A 45 -9.08 7.29 -17.77
N TYR A 46 -10.22 7.82 -17.34
CA TYR A 46 -11.22 8.36 -18.26
C TYR A 46 -10.78 9.70 -18.88
N LEU A 47 -10.09 10.56 -18.13
CA LEU A 47 -9.55 11.81 -18.66
C LEU A 47 -8.52 11.56 -19.79
N HIS A 48 -7.70 10.53 -19.63
CA HIS A 48 -6.67 10.14 -20.60
C HIS A 48 -7.17 9.23 -21.71
N MET A 49 -8.28 8.50 -21.52
CA MET A 49 -8.88 7.64 -22.56
C MET A 49 -9.61 8.43 -23.64
N VAL A 50 -10.04 9.67 -23.34
CA VAL A 50 -10.73 10.56 -24.29
C VAL A 50 -9.74 11.38 -25.14
N ARG A 51 -8.44 11.24 -24.90
CA ARG A 51 -7.36 11.93 -25.62
C ARG A 51 -6.62 10.99 -26.55
#